data_AF-A0A318J991-F1
#
_entry.id   AF-A0A318J991-F1
#
_cell.length_a   1.000
_cell.length_b   1.000
_cell.length_c   1.000
_cell.angle_alpha   90.00
_cell.angle_beta   90.00
_cell.angle_gamma   90.00
#
_symmetry.space_group_name_H-M   'P 1'
#
loop_
_entity.id
_entity.type
_entity.pdbx_description
1 polymer ?
#
loop_
_entity_poly.entity_id
_entity_poly.type
_entity_poly.pdbx_seq_one_letter_code
_entity_poly.pdbx_strand_id
1 'polypeptide(L)'
;MWGRPVDVDYGAKQLKLSEILPKTGQTINVYFSEDDSPAYKENPHVLWKPPVTEMNGWSEQPSDILHSYIVTGQLTFVRQVLQGDKDATPLERMVEKSLEYELLITDVQPFLKMCAAVKMMQPELWQERYGSKTLSGMLQAQNNSETLFNHISDTEWAQVRWAGTAKAGNYIYLIFNRYEIHYETLLQQEGDQLFVHYLSFATYHQSDRYITRKKLLIKENEGIKSLIARAVALKDSFGDYLLIDV
;
A
#
# COMPACT_ATOMS: atom_id res chain seq x y z
N MET A 1 -4.27 4.77 8.10
CA MET A 1 -2.98 5.09 8.76
C MET A 1 -2.79 4.21 9.98
N TRP A 2 -1.54 3.95 10.36
CA TRP A 2 -1.19 3.16 11.54
C TRP A 2 -0.96 4.07 12.74
N GLY A 3 -1.51 3.71 13.91
CA GLY A 3 -1.14 4.33 15.18
C GLY A 3 0.33 4.10 15.50
N ARG A 4 0.96 5.04 16.23
CA ARG A 4 2.37 4.97 16.59
C ARG A 4 2.57 4.25 17.93
N PRO A 5 3.33 3.16 17.98
CA PRO A 5 3.88 2.65 19.24
C PRO A 5 4.64 3.76 19.98
N VAL A 6 4.31 3.97 21.25
CA VAL A 6 4.90 5.04 22.07
C VAL A 6 6.35 4.72 22.47
N ASP A 7 6.72 3.44 22.49
CA ASP A 7 8.00 2.94 23.00
C ASP A 7 9.10 2.82 21.94
N VAL A 8 8.87 3.30 20.71
CA VAL A 8 9.84 3.24 19.61
C VAL A 8 10.58 4.56 19.47
N ASP A 9 11.91 4.53 19.55
CA ASP A 9 12.77 5.68 19.24
C ASP A 9 12.92 5.84 17.71
N TYR A 10 11.96 6.52 17.09
CA TYR A 10 11.99 6.83 15.66
C TYR A 10 13.11 7.78 15.24
N GLY A 11 13.85 8.37 16.20
CA GLY A 11 15.05 9.17 15.95
C GLY A 11 16.34 8.35 15.86
N ALA A 12 16.27 7.03 16.12
CA ALA A 12 17.42 6.15 16.05
C ALA A 12 18.04 6.11 14.65
N LYS A 13 19.37 6.02 14.58
CA LYS A 13 20.12 5.90 13.33
C LYS A 13 19.71 4.67 12.52
N GLN A 14 19.34 3.59 13.22
CA GLN A 14 18.84 2.36 12.64
C GLN A 14 17.75 1.79 13.53
N LEU A 15 16.62 1.43 12.94
CA LEU A 15 15.48 0.81 13.61
C LEU A 15 15.45 -0.68 13.31
N LYS A 16 15.16 -1.53 14.29
CA LYS A 16 14.94 -2.95 14.03
C LYS A 16 13.53 -3.21 13.57
N LEU A 17 13.37 -3.99 12.52
CA LEU A 17 12.06 -4.36 12.01
C LEU A 17 11.25 -5.11 13.09
N SER A 18 11.87 -6.02 13.85
CA SER A 18 11.20 -6.76 14.94
C SER A 18 10.65 -5.88 16.09
N GLU A 19 11.17 -4.65 16.24
CA GLU A 19 10.76 -3.70 17.27
C GLU A 19 9.55 -2.87 16.82
N ILE A 20 9.41 -2.60 15.52
CA ILE A 20 8.35 -1.75 14.96
C ILE A 20 7.24 -2.54 14.26
N LEU A 21 7.51 -3.77 13.85
CA LEU A 21 6.55 -4.62 13.16
C LEU A 21 5.43 -5.01 14.12
N PRO A 22 4.15 -4.83 13.72
CA PRO A 22 3.02 -5.27 14.53
C PRO A 22 3.07 -6.78 14.79
N LYS A 23 2.63 -7.21 15.98
CA LYS A 23 2.75 -8.62 16.42
C LYS A 23 1.38 -9.26 16.63
N THR A 24 1.25 -10.54 16.31
CA THR A 24 0.06 -11.33 16.64
C THR A 24 -0.26 -11.23 18.13
N GLY A 25 -1.53 -10.99 18.46
CA GLY A 25 -2.02 -10.78 19.82
C GLY A 25 -1.93 -9.34 20.32
N GLN A 26 -1.26 -8.44 19.58
CA GLN A 26 -1.22 -7.02 19.90
C GLN A 26 -2.52 -6.33 19.42
N THR A 27 -2.97 -5.34 20.18
CA THR A 27 -4.01 -4.41 19.75
C THR A 27 -3.37 -3.07 19.40
N ILE A 28 -3.70 -2.52 18.23
CA ILE A 28 -3.20 -1.20 17.78
C ILE A 28 -4.31 -0.38 17.15
N ASN A 29 -4.20 0.95 17.26
CA ASN A 29 -5.15 1.85 16.62
C ASN A 29 -4.84 1.96 15.12
N VAL A 30 -5.87 1.90 14.31
CA VAL A 30 -5.83 2.08 12.86
C VAL A 30 -6.93 3.03 12.42
N TYR A 31 -6.63 3.78 11.38
CA TYR A 31 -7.50 4.85 10.88
C TYR A 31 -7.83 4.62 9.42
N PHE A 32 -9.11 4.72 9.07
CA PHE A 32 -9.61 4.59 7.69
C PHE A 32 -10.42 5.82 7.30
N SER A 33 -10.47 6.15 6.01
CA SER A 33 -11.35 7.21 5.49
C SER A 33 -12.79 6.73 5.39
N GLU A 34 -13.72 7.66 5.56
CA GLU A 34 -15.16 7.43 5.51
C GLU A 34 -15.68 7.59 4.07
N ASP A 35 -15.70 6.50 3.30
CA ASP A 35 -16.35 6.49 1.98
C ASP A 35 -17.67 5.69 1.98
N ASP A 36 -17.82 4.64 2.81
CA ASP A 36 -19.07 3.88 3.02
C ASP A 36 -18.96 2.97 4.27
N SER A 37 -19.74 3.17 5.33
CA SER A 37 -19.85 2.24 6.47
C SER A 37 -21.32 2.13 6.88
N PRO A 38 -21.93 0.93 7.10
CA PRO A 38 -21.66 0.13 8.30
C PRO A 38 -21.97 -1.38 8.13
N ALA A 39 -20.98 -2.20 7.76
CA ALA A 39 -21.11 -3.66 7.92
C ALA A 39 -19.73 -4.32 8.05
N TYR A 40 -18.91 -3.87 9.00
CA TYR A 40 -17.64 -4.51 9.24
C TYR A 40 -17.81 -5.72 10.16
N LYS A 41 -17.85 -6.92 9.56
CA LYS A 41 -17.80 -8.22 10.26
C LYS A 41 -16.62 -9.09 9.81
N GLU A 42 -15.70 -8.51 9.04
CA GLU A 42 -14.60 -9.25 8.41
C GLU A 42 -13.27 -8.98 9.13
N ASN A 43 -12.34 -9.92 9.02
CA ASN A 43 -10.96 -9.73 9.46
C ASN A 43 -10.20 -8.98 8.35
N PRO A 44 -9.98 -7.66 8.46
CA PRO A 44 -9.36 -6.90 7.38
C PRO A 44 -7.94 -7.36 7.07
N HIS A 45 -7.50 -7.13 5.83
CA HIS A 45 -6.09 -7.17 5.44
C HIS A 45 -5.60 -5.74 5.24
N VAL A 46 -4.64 -5.32 6.06
CA VAL A 46 -4.09 -3.97 6.03
C VAL A 46 -2.63 -4.03 5.64
N LEU A 47 -2.23 -3.23 4.65
CA LEU A 47 -0.84 -3.09 4.27
C LEU A 47 -0.14 -2.26 5.35
N TRP A 48 0.80 -2.88 6.04
CA TRP A 48 1.77 -2.22 6.89
C TRP A 48 3.06 -1.97 6.11
N LYS A 49 3.52 -0.73 6.12
CA LYS A 49 4.85 -0.35 5.65
C LYS A 49 5.63 0.24 6.82
N PRO A 50 6.97 0.09 6.84
CA PRO A 50 7.80 0.82 7.80
C PRO A 50 7.43 2.31 7.80
N PRO A 51 7.04 2.91 8.93
CA PRO A 51 6.45 4.25 8.97
C PRO A 51 7.48 5.38 8.81
N VAL A 52 8.76 5.02 8.66
CA VAL A 52 9.88 5.96 8.79
C VAL A 52 9.91 6.97 7.65
N THR A 53 9.52 6.57 6.44
CA THR A 53 9.43 7.44 5.28
C THR A 53 8.37 8.51 5.45
N GLU A 54 7.16 8.11 5.87
CA GLU A 54 6.06 9.02 6.16
C GLU A 54 6.42 9.97 7.32
N MET A 55 7.14 9.48 8.33
CA MET A 55 7.52 10.26 9.51
C MET A 55 8.64 11.27 9.27
N ASN A 56 9.63 10.92 8.45
CA ASN A 56 10.79 11.77 8.18
C ASN A 56 10.64 12.61 6.90
N GLY A 57 9.49 12.53 6.23
CA GLY A 57 9.27 13.19 4.95
C GLY A 57 10.20 12.67 3.85
N TRP A 58 10.68 11.44 3.98
CA TRP A 58 11.44 10.80 2.91
C TRP A 58 10.48 10.45 1.79
N SER A 59 10.99 10.41 0.58
CA SER A 59 10.21 10.09 -0.61
C SER A 59 10.86 8.91 -1.33
N GLU A 60 10.03 8.11 -2.00
CA GLU A 60 10.48 7.20 -3.06
C GLU A 60 11.44 6.09 -2.59
N GLN A 61 11.22 5.55 -1.38
CA GLN A 61 12.05 4.53 -0.72
C GLN A 61 11.62 3.10 -1.12
N PRO A 62 12.34 2.39 -2.01
CA PRO A 62 11.93 1.06 -2.43
C PRO A 62 12.03 0.00 -1.31
N SER A 63 12.85 0.24 -0.29
CA SER A 63 12.91 -0.63 0.90
C SER A 63 11.59 -0.74 1.63
N ASP A 64 10.76 0.31 1.66
CA ASP A 64 9.47 0.29 2.37
C ASP A 64 8.52 -0.76 1.81
N ILE A 65 8.44 -0.86 0.48
CA ILE A 65 7.60 -1.86 -0.16
C ILE A 65 8.21 -3.26 -0.02
N LEU A 66 9.54 -3.37 -0.06
CA LEU A 66 10.27 -4.63 0.09
C LEU A 66 10.06 -5.24 1.49
N HIS A 67 9.98 -4.38 2.51
CA HIS A 67 9.83 -4.75 3.91
C HIS A 67 8.43 -4.46 4.46
N SER A 68 7.44 -4.44 3.57
CA SER A 68 6.03 -4.32 3.93
C SER A 68 5.43 -5.68 4.31
N TYR A 69 4.38 -5.62 5.13
CA TYR A 69 3.67 -6.77 5.68
C TYR A 69 2.18 -6.59 5.50
N ILE A 70 1.48 -7.71 5.37
CA ILE A 70 0.03 -7.74 5.55
C ILE A 70 -0.24 -8.10 7.00
N VAL A 71 -1.01 -7.22 7.64
CA VAL A 71 -1.49 -7.40 9.00
C VAL A 71 -2.98 -7.69 8.91
N THR A 72 -3.38 -8.83 9.47
CA THR A 72 -4.77 -9.27 9.56
C THR A 72 -5.19 -9.24 11.02
N GLY A 73 -6.42 -8.84 11.29
CA GLY A 73 -6.91 -8.78 12.67
C GLY A 73 -8.42 -8.66 12.76
N GLN A 74 -8.92 -8.41 13.97
CA GLN A 74 -10.33 -8.09 14.24
C GLN A 74 -10.44 -6.59 14.55
N LEU A 75 -11.39 -5.90 13.91
CA LEU A 75 -11.63 -4.48 14.15
C LEU A 75 -12.71 -4.26 15.19
N THR A 76 -12.44 -3.35 16.12
CA THR A 76 -13.41 -2.76 17.04
C THR A 76 -13.48 -1.27 16.79
N PHE A 77 -14.66 -0.76 16.42
CA PHE A 77 -14.86 0.67 16.20
C PHE A 77 -14.68 1.43 17.52
N VAL A 78 -13.90 2.51 17.49
CA VAL A 78 -13.65 3.38 18.64
C VAL A 78 -14.47 4.65 18.51
N ARG A 79 -14.16 5.47 17.50
CA ARG A 79 -14.80 6.77 17.28
C ARG A 79 -14.61 7.28 15.85
N GLN A 80 -15.35 8.32 15.50
CA GLN A 80 -15.11 9.13 14.31
C GLN A 80 -14.36 10.40 14.74
N VAL A 81 -13.22 10.67 14.11
CA VAL A 81 -12.43 11.88 14.33
C VAL A 81 -12.85 12.95 13.33
N LEU A 82 -13.50 13.99 13.83
CA LEU A 82 -14.02 15.08 13.01
C LEU A 82 -13.00 16.20 12.81
N GLN A 83 -13.12 16.91 11.70
CA GLN A 83 -12.31 18.09 11.42
C GLN A 83 -12.52 19.14 12.52
N GLY A 84 -11.42 19.59 13.14
CA GLY A 84 -11.47 20.54 14.25
C GLY A 84 -11.63 19.92 15.63
N ASP A 85 -11.55 18.59 15.75
CA ASP A 85 -11.39 17.92 17.04
C ASP A 85 -10.10 18.44 17.72
N LYS A 86 -10.26 19.06 18.88
CA LYS A 86 -9.16 19.68 19.65
C LYS A 86 -8.24 18.61 20.25
N ASP A 87 -8.78 17.43 20.48
CA ASP A 87 -8.06 16.29 21.06
C ASP A 87 -7.40 15.43 19.96
N ALA A 88 -7.60 15.78 18.68
CA ALA A 88 -6.93 15.09 17.58
C ALA A 88 -5.41 15.34 17.58
N THR A 89 -4.66 14.26 17.42
CA THR A 89 -3.23 14.26 17.14
C THR A 89 -2.93 14.90 15.78
N PRO A 90 -1.69 15.37 15.53
CA PRO A 90 -1.30 15.87 14.22
C PRO A 90 -1.55 14.89 13.08
N LEU A 91 -1.36 13.58 13.32
CA LEU A 91 -1.60 12.52 12.32
C LEU A 91 -3.10 12.40 12.01
N GLU A 92 -3.96 12.41 13.02
CA GLU A 92 -5.42 12.39 12.86
C GLU A 92 -5.94 13.61 12.10
N ARG A 93 -5.32 14.77 12.28
CA ARG A 93 -5.66 16.00 11.53
C ARG A 93 -5.24 15.97 10.05
N MET A 94 -4.34 15.06 9.66
CA MET A 94 -3.92 14.93 8.26
C MET A 94 -4.92 14.15 7.41
N VAL A 95 -5.82 13.37 8.01
CA VAL A 95 -6.87 12.64 7.29
C VAL A 95 -8.22 13.23 7.61
N GLU A 96 -8.82 13.86 6.61
CA GLU A 96 -10.17 14.41 6.68
C GLU A 96 -11.18 13.27 6.97
N LYS A 97 -11.95 13.39 8.06
CA LYS A 97 -12.98 12.42 8.51
C LYS A 97 -12.45 10.98 8.64
N SER A 98 -11.56 10.77 9.61
CA SER A 98 -11.02 9.43 9.89
C SER A 98 -11.90 8.66 10.89
N LEU A 99 -12.15 7.38 10.58
CA LEU A 99 -12.74 6.43 11.51
C LEU A 99 -11.61 5.70 12.24
N GLU A 100 -11.60 5.83 13.56
CA GLU A 100 -10.65 5.16 14.44
C GLU A 100 -11.18 3.78 14.87
N TYR A 101 -10.33 2.77 14.73
CA TYR A 101 -10.59 1.42 15.18
C TYR A 101 -9.41 0.86 15.97
N GLU A 102 -9.69 -0.01 16.92
CA GLU A 102 -8.73 -0.93 17.49
C GLU A 102 -8.65 -2.20 16.61
N LEU A 103 -7.45 -2.56 16.18
CA LEU A 103 -7.17 -3.79 15.44
C LEU A 103 -6.46 -4.79 16.36
N LEU A 104 -7.16 -5.85 16.76
CA LEU A 104 -6.55 -7.01 17.42
C LEU A 104 -5.92 -7.91 16.35
N ILE A 105 -4.59 -7.95 16.32
CA ILE A 105 -3.84 -8.63 15.27
C ILE A 105 -3.89 -10.14 15.44
N THR A 106 -4.29 -10.85 14.40
CA THR A 106 -4.41 -12.30 14.36
C THR A 106 -3.37 -12.96 13.45
N ASP A 107 -2.88 -12.26 12.42
CA ASP A 107 -1.85 -12.76 11.50
C ASP A 107 -0.98 -11.62 10.98
N VAL A 108 0.29 -11.91 10.73
CA VAL A 108 1.27 -10.99 10.16
C VAL A 108 2.12 -11.76 9.17
N GLN A 109 2.09 -11.37 7.89
CA GLN A 109 2.80 -12.07 6.83
C GLN A 109 3.56 -11.10 5.91
N PRO A 110 4.76 -11.46 5.41
CA PRO A 110 5.47 -10.62 4.46
C PRO A 110 4.66 -10.37 3.19
N PHE A 111 4.59 -9.11 2.75
CA PHE A 111 3.76 -8.72 1.62
C PHE A 111 4.14 -9.44 0.32
N LEU A 112 5.43 -9.50 0.01
CA LEU A 112 5.90 -10.18 -1.20
C LEU A 112 5.65 -11.69 -1.19
N LYS A 113 5.58 -12.31 0.00
CA LYS A 113 5.18 -13.72 0.14
C LYS A 113 3.72 -13.91 -0.25
N MET A 114 2.86 -12.99 0.14
CA MET A 114 1.46 -13.00 -0.29
C MET A 114 1.33 -12.73 -1.80
N CYS A 115 2.06 -11.77 -2.39
CA CYS A 115 2.07 -11.58 -3.85
C CYS A 115 2.50 -12.86 -4.60
N ALA A 116 3.49 -13.59 -4.07
CA ALA A 116 3.92 -14.87 -4.64
C ALA A 116 2.83 -15.95 -4.48
N ALA A 117 2.09 -15.96 -3.39
CA ALA A 117 0.99 -16.90 -3.16
C ALA A 117 -0.19 -16.64 -4.12
N VAL A 118 -0.57 -15.37 -4.34
CA VAL A 118 -1.64 -14.98 -5.27
C VAL A 118 -1.37 -15.50 -6.68
N LYS A 119 -0.10 -15.58 -7.12
CA LYS A 119 0.28 -16.17 -8.41
C LYS A 119 -0.19 -17.62 -8.60
N MET A 120 -0.23 -18.38 -7.51
CA MET A 120 -0.54 -19.82 -7.55
C MET A 120 -2.02 -20.13 -7.28
N MET A 121 -2.82 -19.10 -6.97
CA MET A 121 -4.23 -19.26 -6.60
C MET A 121 -5.16 -18.94 -7.77
N GLN A 122 -6.35 -19.55 -7.75
CA GLN A 122 -7.40 -19.19 -8.70
C GLN A 122 -7.95 -17.80 -8.39
N PRO A 123 -8.37 -17.03 -9.42
CA PRO A 123 -8.86 -15.68 -9.26
C PRO A 123 -10.04 -15.49 -8.26
N GLU A 124 -10.86 -16.51 -8.07
CA GLU A 124 -12.03 -16.45 -7.19
C GLU A 124 -11.62 -16.65 -5.72
N LEU A 125 -10.64 -17.52 -5.48
CA LEU A 125 -10.15 -17.87 -4.14
C LEU A 125 -9.40 -16.70 -3.48
N TRP A 126 -8.67 -15.89 -4.26
CA TRP A 126 -7.98 -14.74 -3.69
C TRP A 126 -8.95 -13.61 -3.37
N GLN A 127 -10.00 -13.41 -4.19
CA GLN A 127 -11.06 -12.43 -3.91
C GLN A 127 -11.80 -12.79 -2.62
N GLU A 128 -12.10 -14.08 -2.42
CA GLU A 128 -12.70 -14.58 -1.18
C GLU A 128 -11.76 -14.38 0.03
N ARG A 129 -10.46 -14.67 -0.14
CA ARG A 129 -9.51 -14.66 0.97
C ARG A 129 -9.06 -13.25 1.39
N TYR A 130 -8.89 -12.34 0.42
CA TYR A 130 -8.26 -11.03 0.62
C TYR A 130 -9.13 -9.84 0.22
N GLY A 131 -10.30 -10.06 -0.38
CA GLY A 131 -11.21 -8.97 -0.73
C GLY A 131 -11.91 -8.40 0.50
N SER A 132 -11.67 -7.11 0.78
CA SER A 132 -12.47 -6.32 1.71
C SER A 132 -13.59 -5.62 0.95
N LYS A 133 -14.79 -5.54 1.54
CA LYS A 133 -15.95 -4.92 0.91
C LYS A 133 -16.14 -3.42 1.19
N THR A 134 -15.54 -2.82 2.22
CA THR A 134 -16.15 -1.59 2.77
C THR A 134 -15.25 -0.60 3.52
N LEU A 135 -13.93 -0.51 3.26
CA LEU A 135 -13.16 0.65 3.78
C LEU A 135 -12.10 1.13 2.76
N SER A 136 -12.14 2.43 2.45
CA SER A 136 -11.12 3.12 1.67
C SER A 136 -9.78 3.13 2.44
N GLY A 137 -8.67 2.93 1.73
CA GLY A 137 -7.34 2.71 2.32
C GLY A 137 -7.01 1.27 2.76
N MET A 138 -7.98 0.35 2.74
CA MET A 138 -7.72 -1.08 2.87
C MET A 138 -7.25 -1.72 1.57
N LEU A 139 -6.61 -2.89 1.70
CA LEU A 139 -6.32 -3.70 0.54
C LEU A 139 -7.60 -4.33 0.01
N GLN A 140 -7.90 -3.99 -1.23
CA GLN A 140 -9.02 -4.55 -1.96
C GLN A 140 -8.52 -5.60 -2.96
N ALA A 141 -9.35 -6.60 -3.18
CA ALA A 141 -9.17 -7.54 -4.26
C ALA A 141 -9.97 -7.09 -5.47
N GLN A 142 -9.30 -6.96 -6.62
CA GLN A 142 -9.92 -6.72 -7.92
C GLN A 142 -9.51 -7.77 -8.98
N ASN A 143 -10.51 -8.53 -9.44
CA ASN A 143 -10.37 -9.53 -10.52
C ASN A 143 -11.19 -9.20 -11.79
N ASN A 144 -11.76 -8.00 -11.89
CA ASN A 144 -12.57 -7.66 -13.06
C ASN A 144 -11.70 -7.44 -14.32
N SER A 145 -12.33 -7.49 -15.50
CA SER A 145 -11.69 -7.28 -16.80
C SER A 145 -11.45 -5.82 -17.15
N GLU A 146 -11.73 -4.88 -16.24
CA GLU A 146 -11.63 -3.44 -16.51
C GLU A 146 -10.16 -2.99 -16.56
N THR A 147 -9.91 -1.75 -16.96
CA THR A 147 -8.54 -1.19 -16.87
C THR A 147 -8.18 -0.93 -15.42
N LEU A 148 -6.92 -1.14 -15.03
CA LEU A 148 -6.45 -0.74 -13.71
C LEU A 148 -6.09 0.75 -13.65
N PHE A 149 -5.80 1.34 -14.80
CA PHE A 149 -5.37 2.73 -14.90
C PHE A 149 -6.42 3.60 -15.62
N ASN A 150 -7.72 3.40 -15.36
CA ASN A 150 -8.81 4.28 -15.82
C ASN A 150 -8.72 4.72 -17.30
N HIS A 151 -8.46 3.78 -18.21
CA HIS A 151 -8.38 4.02 -19.66
C HIS A 151 -7.39 5.13 -20.11
N ILE A 152 -6.22 5.26 -19.45
CA ILE A 152 -5.16 6.19 -19.90
C ILE A 152 -4.83 5.95 -21.39
N SER A 153 -4.93 7.02 -22.18
CA SER A 153 -4.58 7.05 -23.59
C SER A 153 -3.07 7.17 -23.82
N ASP A 154 -2.62 6.90 -25.05
CA ASP A 154 -1.20 6.91 -25.40
C ASP A 154 -0.57 8.30 -25.20
N THR A 155 -1.33 9.37 -25.47
CA THR A 155 -0.90 10.75 -25.24
C THR A 155 -0.77 11.07 -23.75
N GLU A 156 -1.61 10.47 -22.90
CA GLU A 156 -1.56 10.67 -21.45
C GLU A 156 -0.39 9.89 -20.81
N TRP A 157 -0.07 8.69 -21.30
CA TRP A 157 1.16 7.99 -20.90
C TRP A 157 2.41 8.82 -21.21
N ALA A 158 2.43 9.51 -22.36
CA ALA A 158 3.53 10.39 -22.74
C ALA A 158 3.61 11.65 -21.84
N GLN A 159 2.49 12.10 -21.27
CA GLN A 159 2.43 13.29 -20.39
C GLN A 159 2.94 13.03 -18.97
N VAL A 160 3.12 11.77 -18.55
CA VAL A 160 3.79 11.45 -17.28
C VAL A 160 5.20 12.03 -17.32
N ARG A 161 5.45 13.04 -16.49
CA ARG A 161 6.72 13.80 -16.51
C ARG A 161 7.82 13.14 -15.69
N TRP A 162 7.44 12.33 -14.72
CA TRP A 162 8.36 11.70 -13.80
C TRP A 162 7.86 10.32 -13.40
N ALA A 163 8.76 9.35 -13.42
CA ALA A 163 8.56 8.01 -12.92
C ALA A 163 9.86 7.53 -12.27
N GLY A 164 9.73 6.77 -11.19
CA GLY A 164 10.83 6.13 -10.48
C GLY A 164 10.63 4.62 -10.47
N THR A 165 11.71 3.85 -10.64
CA THR A 165 11.65 2.39 -10.60
C THR A 165 12.79 1.77 -9.81
N ALA A 166 12.49 0.67 -9.14
CA ALA A 166 13.49 -0.16 -8.48
C ALA A 166 13.13 -1.64 -8.57
N LYS A 167 14.10 -2.50 -8.30
CA LYS A 167 13.85 -3.93 -8.13
C LYS A 167 13.40 -4.20 -6.69
N ALA A 168 12.27 -4.88 -6.53
CA ALA A 168 11.76 -5.33 -5.22
C ALA A 168 11.62 -6.86 -5.25
N GLY A 169 12.67 -7.57 -4.84
CA GLY A 169 12.74 -9.03 -5.00
C GLY A 169 12.63 -9.45 -6.47
N ASN A 170 11.60 -10.24 -6.81
CA ASN A 170 11.30 -10.67 -8.18
C ASN A 170 10.33 -9.73 -8.92
N TYR A 171 10.00 -8.58 -8.33
CA TYR A 171 9.07 -7.61 -8.86
C TYR A 171 9.80 -6.33 -9.30
N ILE A 172 9.16 -5.60 -10.20
CA ILE A 172 9.50 -4.23 -10.56
C ILE A 172 8.60 -3.33 -9.71
N TYR A 173 9.22 -2.53 -8.86
CA TYR A 173 8.56 -1.42 -8.19
C TYR A 173 8.58 -0.21 -9.11
N LEU A 174 7.42 0.41 -9.32
CA LEU A 174 7.26 1.58 -10.17
C LEU A 174 6.36 2.58 -9.44
N ILE A 175 6.82 3.82 -9.36
CA ILE A 175 6.03 4.96 -8.92
C ILE A 175 6.02 6.01 -10.02
N PHE A 176 4.90 6.71 -10.16
CA PHE A 176 4.79 7.79 -11.13
C PHE A 176 3.65 8.73 -10.75
N ASN A 177 3.76 9.98 -11.22
CA ASN A 177 2.73 10.98 -11.02
C ASN A 177 2.03 11.25 -12.34
N ARG A 178 0.70 11.26 -12.31
CA ARG A 178 -0.14 11.74 -13.43
C ARG A 178 -1.13 12.74 -12.89
N TYR A 179 -1.06 13.97 -13.38
CA TYR A 179 -1.82 15.10 -12.84
C TYR A 179 -1.59 15.20 -11.32
N GLU A 180 -2.66 15.14 -10.52
CA GLU A 180 -2.63 15.18 -9.05
C GLU A 180 -2.70 13.79 -8.41
N ILE A 181 -2.49 12.74 -9.21
CA ILE A 181 -2.57 11.34 -8.77
C ILE A 181 -1.16 10.76 -8.65
N HIS A 182 -0.84 10.30 -7.45
CA HIS A 182 0.37 9.53 -7.18
C HIS A 182 0.06 8.05 -7.33
N TYR A 183 0.78 7.35 -8.21
CA TYR A 183 0.67 5.91 -8.41
C TYR A 183 1.87 5.19 -7.84
N GLU A 184 1.59 4.05 -7.21
CA GLU A 184 2.58 3.11 -6.72
C GLU A 184 2.17 1.69 -7.13
N THR A 185 3.05 0.95 -7.79
CA THR A 185 2.73 -0.39 -8.28
C THR A 185 3.87 -1.38 -8.12
N LEU A 186 3.52 -2.64 -7.85
CA LEU A 186 4.40 -3.78 -8.04
C LEU A 186 3.98 -4.57 -9.26
N LEU A 187 4.94 -4.78 -10.15
CA LEU A 187 4.76 -5.45 -11.42
C LEU A 187 5.61 -6.72 -11.46
N GLN A 188 5.07 -7.76 -12.06
CA GLN A 188 5.80 -8.95 -12.46
C GLN A 188 5.88 -8.99 -13.99
N GLN A 189 7.06 -9.24 -14.52
CA GLN A 189 7.26 -9.44 -15.96
C GLN A 189 7.38 -10.93 -16.27
N GLU A 190 6.55 -11.42 -17.20
CA GLU A 190 6.64 -12.76 -17.78
C GLU A 190 6.77 -12.62 -19.30
N GLY A 191 7.99 -12.74 -19.82
CA GLY A 191 8.30 -12.41 -21.21
C GLY A 191 8.02 -10.93 -21.50
N ASP A 192 7.15 -10.68 -22.49
CA ASP A 192 6.69 -9.34 -22.85
C ASP A 192 5.41 -8.89 -22.12
N GLN A 193 4.86 -9.72 -21.24
CA GLN A 193 3.64 -9.39 -20.52
C GLN A 193 3.96 -8.93 -19.10
N LEU A 194 3.37 -7.80 -18.70
CA LEU A 194 3.35 -7.31 -17.34
C LEU A 194 2.06 -7.74 -16.63
N PHE A 195 2.22 -8.10 -15.36
CA PHE A 195 1.16 -8.40 -14.42
C PHE A 195 1.27 -7.46 -13.22
N VAL A 196 0.19 -6.78 -12.88
CA VAL A 196 0.11 -5.98 -11.64
C VAL A 196 -0.17 -6.91 -10.48
N HIS A 197 0.65 -6.81 -9.43
CA HIS A 197 0.45 -7.49 -8.15
C HIS A 197 -0.06 -6.57 -7.05
N TYR A 198 0.28 -5.29 -7.18
CA TYR A 198 -0.12 -4.24 -6.28
C TYR A 198 -0.33 -2.95 -7.06
N LEU A 199 -1.37 -2.21 -6.70
CA LEU A 199 -1.62 -0.87 -7.19
C LEU A 199 -2.13 -0.04 -6.03
N SER A 200 -1.47 1.07 -5.74
CA SER A 200 -2.07 2.16 -4.99
C SER A 200 -2.14 3.38 -5.89
N PHE A 201 -3.23 4.12 -5.75
CA PHE A 201 -3.27 5.49 -6.19
C PHE A 201 -3.84 6.36 -5.08
N ALA A 202 -3.29 7.56 -4.96
CA ALA A 202 -3.75 8.56 -4.03
C ALA A 202 -4.05 9.85 -4.78
N THR A 203 -5.22 10.41 -4.49
CA THR A 203 -5.63 11.78 -4.82
C THR A 203 -5.71 12.59 -3.53
N TYR A 204 -6.03 13.88 -3.62
CA TYR A 204 -6.21 14.72 -2.43
C TYR A 204 -7.32 14.22 -1.48
N HIS A 205 -8.33 13.50 -1.99
CA HIS A 205 -9.49 13.06 -1.20
C HIS A 205 -9.58 11.55 -0.97
N GLN A 206 -8.89 10.75 -1.76
CA GLN A 206 -9.06 9.29 -1.76
C GLN A 206 -7.73 8.59 -1.96
N SER A 207 -7.51 7.49 -1.22
CA SER A 207 -6.43 6.55 -1.48
C SER A 207 -6.98 5.14 -1.57
N ASP A 208 -6.86 4.55 -2.75
CA ASP A 208 -7.20 3.15 -2.98
C ASP A 208 -5.94 2.31 -3.07
N ARG A 209 -6.08 1.06 -2.64
CA ARG A 209 -5.02 0.05 -2.62
C ARG A 209 -5.59 -1.28 -3.04
N TYR A 210 -5.03 -1.84 -4.10
CA TYR A 210 -5.43 -3.12 -4.66
C TYR A 210 -4.27 -4.10 -4.58
N ILE A 211 -4.59 -5.30 -4.11
CA ILE A 211 -3.80 -6.50 -4.40
C ILE A 211 -4.49 -7.18 -5.57
N THR A 212 -3.72 -7.74 -6.50
CA THR A 212 -4.27 -8.53 -7.60
C THR A 212 -3.20 -9.42 -8.19
N ARG A 213 -3.54 -10.19 -9.23
CA ARG A 213 -2.59 -10.62 -10.26
C ARG A 213 -3.25 -10.39 -11.60
N LYS A 214 -3.17 -9.15 -12.07
CA LYS A 214 -3.90 -8.72 -13.26
C LYS A 214 -2.96 -8.56 -14.43
N LYS A 215 -3.25 -9.29 -15.50
CA LYS A 215 -2.59 -9.11 -16.80
C LYS A 215 -2.95 -7.73 -17.33
N LEU A 216 -1.95 -6.90 -17.62
CA LEU A 216 -2.20 -5.60 -18.26
C LEU A 216 -2.71 -5.77 -19.68
N LEU A 217 -3.71 -4.96 -20.04
CA LEU A 217 -4.19 -4.87 -21.41
C LEU A 217 -3.08 -4.29 -22.30
N ILE A 218 -3.16 -4.54 -23.62
CA ILE A 218 -2.08 -4.20 -24.57
C ILE A 218 -1.58 -2.76 -24.39
N LYS A 219 -2.50 -1.78 -24.37
CA LYS A 219 -2.14 -0.37 -24.21
C LYS A 219 -1.52 -0.02 -22.85
N GLU A 220 -2.06 -0.57 -21.76
CA GLU A 220 -1.49 -0.36 -20.42
C GLU A 220 -0.10 -1.00 -20.33
N ASN A 221 0.07 -2.19 -20.91
CA ASN A 221 1.33 -2.91 -20.94
C ASN A 221 2.41 -2.12 -21.69
N GLU A 222 2.08 -1.59 -22.87
CA GLU A 222 2.97 -0.73 -23.66
C GLU A 222 3.28 0.60 -22.95
N GLY A 223 2.26 1.26 -22.39
CA GLY A 223 2.40 2.50 -21.64
C GLY A 223 3.32 2.35 -20.43
N ILE A 224 3.08 1.33 -19.59
CA ILE A 224 3.89 1.04 -18.41
C ILE A 224 5.31 0.65 -18.80
N LYS A 225 5.52 -0.17 -19.84
CA LYS A 225 6.88 -0.48 -20.34
C LYS A 225 7.61 0.79 -20.80
N SER A 226 6.92 1.68 -21.51
CA SER A 226 7.48 2.97 -21.93
C SER A 226 7.85 3.84 -20.73
N LEU A 227 7.03 3.85 -19.67
CA LEU A 227 7.38 4.52 -18.40
C LEU A 227 8.62 3.90 -17.76
N ILE A 228 8.67 2.57 -17.61
CA ILE A 228 9.82 1.87 -17.01
C ILE A 228 11.11 2.18 -17.79
N ALA A 229 11.06 2.20 -19.12
CA ALA A 229 12.22 2.47 -19.97
C ALA A 229 12.82 3.87 -19.77
N ARG A 230 12.03 4.85 -19.32
CA ARG A 230 12.47 6.23 -19.06
C ARG A 230 12.45 6.61 -17.57
N ALA A 231 12.13 5.67 -16.68
CA ALA A 231 12.05 5.91 -15.26
C ALA A 231 13.44 6.11 -14.65
N VAL A 232 13.51 6.95 -13.63
CA VAL A 232 14.72 7.13 -12.82
C VAL A 232 14.89 5.91 -11.92
N ALA A 233 16.09 5.34 -11.89
CA ALA A 233 16.40 4.26 -10.95
C ALA A 233 16.37 4.79 -9.51
N LEU A 234 15.41 4.30 -8.72
CA LEU A 234 15.27 4.62 -7.32
C LEU A 234 16.26 3.86 -6.47
N LYS A 235 16.64 4.49 -5.38
CA LYS A 235 17.53 3.98 -4.35
C LYS A 235 17.00 4.53 -3.04
N ASP A 236 17.26 3.85 -1.94
CA ASP A 236 16.88 4.42 -0.67
C ASP A 236 17.63 5.74 -0.44
N SER A 237 16.89 6.80 -0.15
CA SER A 237 17.44 8.15 0.02
C SER A 237 18.29 8.26 1.29
N PHE A 238 18.14 7.31 2.21
CA PHE A 238 18.96 7.10 3.39
C PHE A 238 19.38 5.63 3.42
N GLY A 239 20.68 5.35 3.56
CA GLY A 239 21.20 3.97 3.65
C GLY A 239 20.58 3.21 4.82
N ASP A 240 20.71 1.87 4.83
CA ASP A 240 20.11 0.86 5.72
C ASP A 240 19.53 1.35 7.08
N TYR A 241 18.48 2.17 7.01
CA TYR A 241 17.85 2.77 8.19
C TYR A 241 17.05 1.72 8.95
N LEU A 242 16.66 0.64 8.27
CA LEU A 242 15.93 -0.49 8.80
C LEU A 242 16.83 -1.72 8.86
N LEU A 243 17.05 -2.25 10.05
CA LEU A 243 17.70 -3.53 10.27
C LEU A 243 16.67 -4.66 10.17
N ILE A 244 16.86 -5.54 9.21
CA ILE A 244 15.99 -6.70 8.97
C ILE A 244 16.45 -7.87 9.84
N ASP A 245 15.73 -8.14 10.92
CA ASP A 245 16.07 -9.13 11.95
C ASP A 245 14.94 -10.15 12.21
N VAL A 246 14.03 -10.32 11.25
CA VAL A 246 12.83 -11.17 11.31
C VAL A 246 12.78 -12.24 10.23
#